data_AF-A0A2T4DHN5-F1
#
_entry.id   AF-A0A2T4DHN5-F1
#
_cell.length_a   1.000
_cell.length_b   1.000
_cell.length_c   1.000
_cell.angle_alpha   90.00
_cell.angle_beta   90.00
_cell.angle_gamma   90.00
#
_symmetry.space_group_name_H-M   'P 1'
#
loop_
_entity.id
_entity.type
_entity.pdbx_description
1 polymer ?
#
loop_
_entity_poly.entity_id
_entity_poly.type
_entity_poly.pdbx_seq_one_letter_code
_entity_poly.pdbx_strand_id
1 'polypeptide(L)'
;MQSKKPTSAQSLSFEHYSPHKLKRIISQEAFKSAHNVEFESLTERERQIFNLVVHNHTNAEIAQKLCISRKTVEQHRKNINRKLNAHTFPDIYNYALAFDVI
;
A
#
# COMPACT_ATOMS: atom_id res chain seq x y z
N MET A 1 -46.98 -28.36 21.99
CA MET A 1 -45.84 -28.96 21.27
C MET A 1 -45.18 -27.86 20.45
N GLN A 2 -44.12 -27.24 20.99
CA GLN A 2 -43.32 -26.24 20.28
C GLN A 2 -42.20 -26.97 19.53
N SER A 3 -42.40 -27.13 18.23
CA SER A 3 -41.39 -27.67 17.32
C SER A 3 -40.35 -26.58 17.05
N LYS A 4 -39.26 -26.58 17.83
CA LYS A 4 -38.05 -25.84 17.46
C LYS A 4 -37.52 -26.44 16.16
N LYS A 5 -37.48 -25.66 15.09
CA LYS A 5 -36.74 -25.98 13.87
C LYS A 5 -35.42 -25.19 13.84
N PRO A 6 -34.36 -25.77 13.28
CA PRO A 6 -32.97 -25.50 13.67
C PRO A 6 -32.39 -24.26 13.01
N THR A 7 -31.43 -23.66 13.72
CA THR A 7 -30.53 -22.58 13.33
C THR A 7 -29.97 -22.80 11.93
N SER A 8 -30.51 -22.09 10.94
CA SER A 8 -29.93 -21.99 9.61
C SER A 8 -28.82 -20.94 9.63
N ALA A 9 -27.72 -21.28 8.97
CA ALA A 9 -26.50 -20.50 8.83
C ALA A 9 -26.78 -19.00 8.64
N GLN A 10 -26.15 -18.17 9.47
CA GLN A 10 -26.12 -16.72 9.25
C GLN A 10 -25.39 -16.47 7.93
N SER A 11 -26.18 -16.22 6.89
CA SER A 11 -25.74 -15.66 5.64
C SER A 11 -25.06 -14.32 5.93
N LEU A 12 -23.75 -14.25 5.66
CA LEU A 12 -23.00 -13.00 5.60
C LEU A 12 -23.64 -12.14 4.49
N SER A 13 -24.60 -11.32 4.89
CA SER A 13 -25.36 -10.44 4.01
C SER A 13 -24.44 -9.30 3.57
N PHE A 14 -24.08 -9.32 2.28
CA PHE A 14 -23.30 -8.30 1.58
C PHE A 14 -23.92 -6.88 1.64
N GLU A 15 -25.12 -6.73 2.22
CA GLU A 15 -25.92 -5.50 2.26
C GLU A 15 -25.29 -4.34 3.07
N HIS A 16 -24.31 -4.60 3.92
CA HIS A 16 -23.68 -3.57 4.75
C HIS A 16 -22.31 -3.08 4.23
N TYR A 17 -21.82 -3.63 3.11
CA TYR A 17 -20.61 -3.12 2.49
C TYR A 17 -20.95 -1.86 1.69
N SER A 18 -20.66 -0.69 2.27
CA SER A 18 -20.80 0.59 1.57
C SER A 18 -20.21 0.46 0.15
N PRO A 19 -20.95 0.84 -0.91
CA PRO A 19 -20.49 0.70 -2.30
C PRO A 19 -19.11 1.31 -2.54
N HIS A 20 -18.76 2.35 -1.78
CA HIS A 20 -17.46 3.01 -1.82
C HIS A 20 -16.30 2.12 -1.35
N LYS A 21 -16.54 1.24 -0.38
CA LYS A 21 -15.53 0.32 0.13
C LYS A 21 -15.25 -0.80 -0.88
N LEU A 22 -16.27 -1.30 -1.57
CA LEU A 22 -16.13 -2.30 -2.64
C LEU A 22 -15.42 -1.72 -3.87
N LYS A 23 -15.77 -0.50 -4.29
CA LYS A 23 -15.06 0.19 -5.39
C LYS A 23 -13.57 0.30 -5.13
N ARG A 24 -13.18 0.56 -3.87
CA ARG A 24 -11.77 0.69 -3.47
C ARG A 24 -11.01 -0.63 -3.57
N ILE A 25 -11.60 -1.74 -3.14
CA ILE A 25 -10.94 -3.06 -3.18
C ILE A 25 -10.71 -3.51 -4.63
N ILE A 26 -11.73 -3.42 -5.49
CA ILE A 26 -11.60 -3.78 -6.90
C ILE A 26 -10.56 -2.89 -7.60
N SER A 27 -10.52 -1.60 -7.26
CA SER A 27 -9.50 -0.69 -7.79
C SER A 27 -8.09 -1.03 -7.33
N GLN A 28 -7.92 -1.60 -6.13
CA GLN A 28 -6.60 -1.94 -5.59
C GLN A 28 -6.00 -3.19 -6.25
N GLU A 29 -6.79 -4.23 -6.51
CA GLU A 29 -6.32 -5.40 -7.25
C GLU A 29 -5.91 -5.03 -8.68
N ALA A 30 -6.76 -4.26 -9.38
CA ALA A 30 -6.43 -3.77 -10.71
C ALA A 30 -5.17 -2.89 -10.71
N PHE A 31 -5.01 -2.02 -9.70
CA PHE A 31 -3.82 -1.19 -9.54
C PHE A 31 -2.56 -2.04 -9.30
N LYS A 32 -2.64 -3.03 -8.41
CA LYS A 32 -1.53 -3.94 -8.09
C LYS A 32 -1.09 -4.69 -9.33
N SER A 33 -2.02 -5.25 -10.10
CA SER A 33 -1.71 -5.95 -11.35
C SER A 33 -1.09 -5.02 -12.41
N ALA A 34 -1.61 -3.80 -12.54
CA ALA A 34 -1.11 -2.83 -13.53
C ALA A 34 0.29 -2.29 -13.19
N HIS A 35 0.65 -2.24 -11.91
CA HIS A 35 1.92 -1.64 -11.46
C HIS A 35 2.88 -2.64 -10.78
N ASN A 36 2.66 -3.94 -11.01
CA ASN A 36 3.46 -5.00 -10.39
C ASN A 36 4.94 -4.88 -10.79
N VAL A 37 5.20 -4.75 -12.09
CA VAL A 37 6.55 -4.68 -12.66
C VAL A 37 7.34 -3.51 -12.08
N GLU A 38 6.71 -2.33 -11.97
CA GLU A 38 7.29 -1.13 -11.40
C GLU A 38 7.66 -1.33 -9.94
N PHE A 39 6.75 -1.91 -9.14
CA PHE A 39 6.99 -2.13 -7.72
C PHE A 39 8.06 -3.20 -7.46
N GLU A 40 8.05 -4.29 -8.24
CA GLU A 40 9.09 -5.33 -8.18
C GLU A 40 10.47 -4.82 -8.61
N SER A 41 10.52 -3.82 -9.51
CA SER A 41 11.77 -3.20 -9.95
C SER A 41 12.50 -2.41 -8.86
N LEU A 42 11.84 -2.12 -7.73
CA LEU A 42 12.50 -1.51 -6.58
C LEU A 42 13.61 -2.42 -6.08
N THR A 43 14.76 -1.84 -5.75
CA THR A 43 15.81 -2.56 -5.02
C THR A 43 15.38 -2.80 -3.57
N GLU A 44 16.05 -3.70 -2.87
CA GLU A 44 15.82 -3.92 -1.44
C GLU A 44 15.97 -2.62 -0.63
N ARG A 45 17.00 -1.84 -0.94
CA ARG A 45 17.24 -0.55 -0.27
C ARG A 45 16.14 0.47 -0.56
N GLU A 46 15.65 0.50 -1.80
CA GLU A 46 14.53 1.36 -2.18
C GLU A 46 13.24 0.94 -1.49
N ARG A 47 12.98 -0.36 -1.30
CA ARG A 47 11.84 -0.85 -0.52
C ARG A 47 11.91 -0.42 0.96
N GLN A 48 13.08 -0.50 1.58
CA GLN A 48 13.28 -0.01 2.96
C GLN A 48 12.95 1.49 3.07
N ILE A 49 13.45 2.29 2.14
CA ILE A 49 13.21 3.74 2.12
C ILE A 49 11.73 4.04 1.80
N PHE A 50 11.14 3.34 0.84
CA PHE A 50 9.72 3.44 0.50
C PHE A 50 8.84 3.20 1.73
N ASN A 51 9.09 2.13 2.49
CA ASN A 51 8.36 1.83 3.71
C ASN A 51 8.42 3.00 4.69
N LEU A 52 9.61 3.55 4.96
CA LEU A 52 9.73 4.68 5.87
C LEU A 52 9.03 5.95 5.36
N VAL A 53 9.07 6.20 4.05
CA VAL A 53 8.36 7.33 3.41
C VAL A 53 6.85 7.20 3.62
N VAL A 54 6.27 6.03 3.40
CA VAL A 54 4.83 5.78 3.60
C VAL A 54 4.42 5.99 5.06
N HIS A 55 5.30 5.66 6.00
CA HIS A 55 5.13 5.95 7.42
C HIS A 55 5.46 7.41 7.81
N ASN A 56 5.49 8.31 6.82
CA ASN A 56 5.66 9.76 6.99
C ASN A 56 6.98 10.20 7.64
N HIS A 57 8.06 9.42 7.48
CA HIS A 57 9.38 9.83 7.91
C HIS A 57 10.01 10.85 6.94
N THR A 58 10.68 11.86 7.50
CA THR A 58 11.48 12.83 6.76
C THR A 58 12.79 12.24 6.25
N ASN A 59 13.41 12.88 5.27
CA ASN A 59 14.72 12.44 4.75
C ASN A 59 15.81 12.37 5.83
N ALA A 60 15.73 13.24 6.84
CA ALA A 60 16.67 13.27 7.94
C ALA A 60 16.47 12.06 8.88
N GLU A 61 15.22 11.74 9.23
CA GLU A 61 14.89 10.58 10.07
C GLU A 61 15.23 9.26 9.36
N ILE A 62 14.95 9.16 8.06
CA ILE A 62 15.32 8.00 7.24
C ILE A 62 16.84 7.84 7.21
N ALA A 63 17.58 8.93 7.00
CA ALA A 63 19.04 8.93 7.00
C ALA A 63 19.61 8.41 8.32
N GLN A 64 19.05 8.87 9.44
CA GLN A 64 19.43 8.40 10.77
C GLN A 64 19.10 6.93 10.99
N LYS A 65 17.86 6.50 10.71
CA LYS A 65 17.41 5.10 10.88
C LYS A 65 18.23 4.11 10.06
N LEU A 66 18.66 4.52 8.88
CA LEU A 66 19.33 3.67 7.93
C LEU A 66 20.84 3.89 7.85
N CYS A 67 21.40 4.71 8.76
CA CYS A 67 22.82 5.05 8.87
C CYS A 67 23.47 5.48 7.53
N ILE A 68 22.78 6.33 6.77
CA ILE A 68 23.28 6.87 5.48
C ILE A 68 23.11 8.38 5.41
N SER A 69 23.74 9.02 4.42
CA SER A 69 23.59 10.47 4.26
C SER A 69 22.18 10.86 3.79
N ARG A 70 21.72 12.05 4.18
CA ARG A 70 20.47 12.64 3.67
C ARG A 70 20.44 12.72 2.14
N LYS A 71 21.59 13.06 1.52
CA LYS A 71 21.74 13.11 0.06
C LYS A 71 21.53 11.73 -0.58
N THR A 72 22.01 10.67 0.07
CA THR A 72 21.78 9.29 -0.37
C THR A 72 20.30 8.93 -0.33
N VAL A 73 19.59 9.31 0.75
CA VAL A 73 18.13 9.13 0.86
C VAL A 73 17.40 9.87 -0.26
N GLU A 74 17.75 11.13 -0.51
CA GLU A 74 17.16 11.93 -1.58
C GLU A 74 17.35 11.28 -2.96
N GLN A 75 18.54 10.71 -3.21
CA GLN A 75 18.81 9.98 -4.45
C GLN A 75 17.96 8.71 -4.58
N HIS A 76 17.83 7.92 -3.51
CA HIS A 76 16.95 6.76 -3.52
C HIS A 76 15.49 7.14 -3.72
N ARG A 77 14.99 8.21 -3.07
CA ARG A 77 13.62 8.72 -3.28
C ARG A 77 13.39 9.16 -4.73
N LYS A 78 14.36 9.83 -5.36
CA LYS A 78 14.27 10.16 -6.79
C LYS A 78 14.19 8.91 -7.66
N ASN A 79 14.94 7.87 -7.34
CA ASN A 79 14.88 6.61 -8.08
C ASN A 79 13.55 5.88 -7.87
N ILE A 80 13.03 5.83 -6.64
CA ILE A 80 11.71 5.29 -6.31
C ILE A 80 10.64 5.99 -7.13
N ASN A 81 10.59 7.33 -7.07
CA ASN A 81 9.61 8.13 -7.81
C ASN A 81 9.68 7.87 -9.32
N ARG A 82 10.90 7.76 -9.88
CA ARG A 82 11.10 7.44 -11.30
C ARG A 82 10.60 6.04 -11.65
N LYS A 83 10.91 5.03 -10.82
CA LYS A 83 10.52 3.63 -11.06
C LYS A 83 9.00 3.42 -10.93
N LEU A 84 8.39 4.09 -9.97
CA LEU A 84 6.95 4.00 -9.69
C LEU A 84 6.13 5.03 -10.48
N ASN A 85 6.77 5.85 -11.32
CA ASN A 85 6.15 7.00 -11.99
C ASN A 85 5.30 7.87 -11.03
N ALA A 86 5.79 8.03 -9.80
CA ALA A 86 5.07 8.69 -8.71
C ALA A 86 5.59 10.12 -8.53
N HIS A 87 4.69 11.09 -8.59
CA HIS A 87 5.04 12.51 -8.50
C HIS A 87 4.60 13.14 -7.18
N THR A 88 3.60 12.54 -6.52
CA THR A 88 2.99 13.05 -5.31
C THR A 88 3.00 11.99 -4.20
N PHE A 89 2.80 12.42 -2.96
CA PHE A 89 2.67 11.49 -1.84
C PHE A 89 1.46 10.54 -1.99
N PRO A 90 0.27 10.99 -2.44
CA PRO A 90 -0.84 10.10 -2.77
C PRO A 90 -0.48 8.97 -3.74
N ASP A 91 0.36 9.23 -4.76
CA ASP A 91 0.81 8.20 -5.69
C ASP A 91 1.58 7.10 -4.94
N ILE A 92 2.55 7.50 -4.12
CA ILE A 92 3.33 6.61 -3.25
C ILE A 92 2.42 5.83 -2.28
N TYR A 93 1.41 6.48 -1.73
CA TYR A 93 0.47 5.86 -0.81
C TYR A 93 -0.44 4.83 -1.50
N ASN A 94 -0.83 5.07 -2.76
CA ASN A 94 -1.58 4.09 -3.55
C ASN A 94 -0.78 2.80 -3.75
N TYR A 95 0.53 2.91 -4.03
CA TYR A 95 1.41 1.75 -4.04
C TYR A 95 1.43 1.04 -2.69
N ALA A 96 1.52 1.77 -1.59
CA ALA A 96 1.55 1.17 -0.26
C ALA A 96 0.28 0.36 0.05
N LEU A 97 -0.88 0.91 -0.31
CA LEU A 97 -2.17 0.26 -0.16
C LEU A 97 -2.35 -0.98 -1.06
N ALA A 98 -1.79 -0.96 -2.28
CA ALA A 98 -1.94 -2.05 -3.23
C ALA A 98 -1.00 -3.23 -2.96
N PHE A 99 0.19 -2.97 -2.41
CA PHE A 99 1.23 -3.97 -2.14
C PHE A 99 1.32 -4.36 -0.66
N ASP A 100 0.29 -4.07 0.13
CA ASP A 100 0.15 -4.49 1.52
C ASP A 100 1.33 -4.03 2.40
N VAL A 101 1.84 -2.82 2.14
CA VAL A 101 2.95 -2.22 2.89
C VAL A 101 2.44 -1.56 4.19
N ILE A 102 1.13 -1.36 4.31
CA ILE A 102 0.40 -0.73 5.44
C ILE A 102 -0.94 -1.39 5.70
#